data_AF-A0A1I6M5B7-F1
#
_entry.id   AF-A0A1I6M5B7-F1
#
_cell.length_a   1.000
_cell.length_b   1.000
_cell.length_c   1.000
_cell.angle_alpha   90.00
_cell.angle_beta   90.00
_cell.angle_gamma   90.00
#
_symmetry.space_group_name_H-M   'P 1'
#
loop_
_entity.id
_entity.type
_entity.pdbx_description
1 polymer ?
#
loop_
_entity_poly.entity_id
_entity_poly.type
_entity_poly.pdbx_seq_one_letter_code
_entity_poly.pdbx_strand_id
1 'polypeptide(L)'
;MFVAFFAVYLIAVALNVMALRKVNLARLTFYDGILLGMTYYITIPMFAVLLAGRIGPGFIPIEDYKPFEQTETTLILIGSIAAFSIVRLLMPRRASTTPVNVYPVGLLTGVLFALYLATTITTFVAAGIGSGGHWFRASHELMEQNAGFVIIKHISNFTRTALFGCLAVLATRSRGMGRIALVAGLLLCLFDLLTTFNRVTLVYYLILVLVCFRRHALVACAGLMLFLYTGAYTSTAFTMFRSQVSVYGYSLSGFASAADAAIRYSAEGEPFVDAMNGVFESINITVFNYVVQHQQELDVSPSAYFVRPLTVLLPRAILPDRPPPFALVLGEHITKSDSLALNSTLFGEPYGSSPLASPLMLGIVLLLYHLAYRGLGRSSQAIEPMAAFIGFAFWRFDSSFAVIALTFTALIHFGLLIAAMGTRDLTRSRRRAPMPGSVSQGAPR
;
A
#
# COMPACT_ATOMS: atom_id res chain seq x y z
N MET A 1 -34.33 9.81 1.87
CA MET A 1 -32.86 9.95 1.82
C MET A 1 -32.16 8.63 1.49
N PHE A 2 -32.42 7.55 2.24
CA PHE A 2 -31.90 6.19 1.98
C PHE A 2 -31.90 5.78 0.49
N VAL A 3 -33.09 5.77 -0.13
CA VAL A 3 -33.26 5.33 -1.53
C VAL A 3 -32.42 6.16 -2.50
N ALA A 4 -32.29 7.46 -2.26
CA ALA A 4 -31.51 8.35 -3.13
C ALA A 4 -30.01 8.05 -3.04
N PHE A 5 -29.44 7.94 -1.83
CA PHE A 5 -28.03 7.59 -1.67
C PHE A 5 -27.72 6.20 -2.22
N PHE A 6 -28.61 5.23 -1.99
CA PHE A 6 -28.42 3.90 -2.54
C PHE A 6 -28.45 3.91 -4.08
N ALA A 7 -29.36 4.64 -4.70
CA ALA A 7 -29.43 4.77 -6.16
C ALA A 7 -28.18 5.44 -6.74
N VAL A 8 -27.71 6.54 -6.16
CA VAL A 8 -26.47 7.22 -6.60
C VAL A 8 -25.25 6.32 -6.39
N TYR A 9 -25.18 5.60 -5.28
CA TYR A 9 -24.14 4.61 -5.03
C TYR A 9 -24.14 3.50 -6.08
N LEU A 10 -25.29 2.94 -6.46
CA LEU A 10 -25.39 1.91 -7.50
C LEU A 10 -24.91 2.43 -8.87
N ILE A 11 -25.20 3.69 -9.21
CA ILE A 11 -24.66 4.33 -10.43
C ILE A 11 -23.12 4.43 -10.34
N ALA A 12 -22.59 4.87 -9.22
CA ALA A 12 -21.14 4.96 -9.00
C ALA A 12 -20.47 3.58 -9.07
N VAL A 13 -21.09 2.53 -8.51
CA VAL A 13 -20.63 1.13 -8.63
C VAL A 13 -20.67 0.67 -10.08
N ALA A 14 -21.71 0.98 -10.85
CA ALA A 14 -21.78 0.63 -12.26
C ALA A 14 -20.62 1.27 -13.06
N LEU A 15 -20.34 2.56 -12.80
CA LEU A 15 -19.17 3.25 -13.38
C LEU A 15 -17.86 2.57 -12.95
N ASN A 16 -17.73 2.20 -11.67
CA ASN A 16 -16.56 1.50 -11.16
C ASN A 16 -16.34 0.14 -11.83
N VAL A 17 -17.40 -0.66 -12.01
CA VAL A 17 -17.34 -1.93 -12.75
C VAL A 17 -16.92 -1.70 -14.20
N MET A 18 -17.47 -0.68 -14.87
CA MET A 18 -17.06 -0.31 -16.23
C MET A 18 -15.58 0.10 -16.30
N ALA A 19 -15.09 0.86 -15.32
CA ALA A 19 -13.70 1.27 -15.21
C ALA A 19 -12.77 0.06 -14.96
N LEU A 20 -13.16 -0.85 -14.05
CA LEU A 20 -12.43 -2.08 -13.73
C LEU A 20 -12.31 -3.01 -14.94
N ARG A 21 -13.32 -3.06 -15.83
CA ARG A 21 -13.23 -3.79 -17.11
C ARG A 21 -12.13 -3.25 -18.05
N LYS A 22 -11.65 -2.02 -17.86
CA LYS A 22 -10.50 -1.47 -18.59
C LYS A 22 -9.16 -1.82 -17.95
N VAL A 23 -9.13 -2.35 -16.72
CA VAL A 23 -7.90 -2.76 -16.04
C VAL A 23 -7.35 -4.00 -16.72
N ASN A 24 -6.09 -3.92 -17.16
CA ASN A 24 -5.37 -5.07 -17.66
C ASN A 24 -4.50 -5.63 -16.54
N LEU A 25 -4.93 -6.75 -15.93
CA LEU A 25 -4.21 -7.40 -14.83
C LEU A 25 -2.77 -7.81 -15.20
N ALA A 26 -2.43 -7.96 -16.48
CA ALA A 26 -1.06 -8.25 -16.91
C ALA A 26 -0.18 -7.00 -17.06
N ARG A 27 -0.77 -5.80 -17.06
CA ARG A 27 -0.09 -4.52 -17.28
C ARG A 27 -0.71 -3.44 -16.40
N LEU A 28 -0.65 -3.66 -15.10
CA LEU A 28 -1.17 -2.73 -14.11
C LEU A 28 -0.38 -1.42 -14.14
N THR A 29 -1.08 -0.31 -14.00
CA THR A 29 -0.52 1.04 -13.87
C THR A 29 -0.81 1.62 -12.48
N PHE A 30 -0.14 2.72 -12.13
CA PHE A 30 -0.41 3.46 -10.89
C PHE A 30 -1.91 3.74 -10.68
N TYR A 31 -2.59 4.19 -11.73
CA TYR A 31 -4.01 4.54 -11.64
C TYR A 31 -4.92 3.31 -11.53
N ASP A 32 -4.55 2.18 -12.16
CA ASP A 32 -5.28 0.93 -11.93
C ASP A 32 -5.16 0.51 -10.45
N GLY A 33 -3.99 0.73 -9.84
CA GLY A 33 -3.77 0.59 -8.40
C GLY A 33 -4.70 1.44 -7.55
N ILE A 34 -4.82 2.73 -7.87
CA ILE A 34 -5.76 3.66 -7.21
C ILE A 34 -7.19 3.15 -7.33
N LEU A 35 -7.62 2.70 -8.52
CA LEU A 35 -8.97 2.19 -8.73
C LEU A 35 -9.23 0.89 -7.94
N LEU A 36 -8.27 -0.03 -7.91
CA LEU A 36 -8.36 -1.27 -7.11
C LEU A 36 -8.41 -0.95 -5.61
N GLY A 37 -7.61 0.01 -5.15
CA GLY A 37 -7.62 0.48 -3.77
C GLY A 37 -8.95 1.11 -3.38
N MET A 38 -9.49 2.00 -4.22
CA MET A 38 -10.82 2.59 -4.02
C MET A 38 -11.91 1.52 -3.96
N THR A 39 -11.79 0.48 -4.78
CA THR A 39 -12.74 -0.64 -4.78
C THR A 39 -12.69 -1.38 -3.46
N TYR A 40 -11.48 -1.68 -2.97
CA TYR A 40 -11.24 -2.40 -1.73
C TYR A 40 -11.57 -1.59 -0.47
N TYR A 41 -11.01 -0.40 -0.31
CA TYR A 41 -11.10 0.40 0.92
C TYR A 41 -12.41 1.18 1.05
N ILE A 42 -13.07 1.52 -0.07
CA ILE A 42 -14.26 2.39 -0.06
C ILE A 42 -15.46 1.68 -0.66
N THR A 43 -15.38 1.26 -1.92
CA THR A 43 -16.56 0.82 -2.68
C THR A 43 -17.22 -0.39 -2.02
N ILE A 44 -16.46 -1.45 -1.74
CA ILE A 44 -17.00 -2.67 -1.10
C ILE A 44 -17.50 -2.38 0.33
N PRO A 45 -16.73 -1.73 1.23
CA PRO A 45 -17.22 -1.39 2.56
C PRO A 45 -18.49 -0.52 2.54
N MET A 46 -18.55 0.49 1.68
CA MET A 46 -19.71 1.39 1.60
C MET A 46 -21.01 0.66 1.27
N PHE A 47 -20.98 -0.46 0.56
CA PHE A 47 -22.17 -1.29 0.37
C PHE A 47 -22.71 -1.80 1.72
N ALA A 48 -21.84 -2.36 2.54
CA ALA A 48 -22.21 -2.87 3.87
C ALA A 48 -22.63 -1.73 4.82
N VAL A 49 -21.93 -0.59 4.78
CA VAL A 49 -22.24 0.59 5.59
C VAL A 49 -23.61 1.16 5.24
N LEU A 50 -23.95 1.27 3.95
CA LEU A 50 -25.27 1.75 3.51
C LEU A 50 -26.39 0.78 3.89
N LEU A 51 -26.16 -0.53 3.85
CA LEU A 51 -27.14 -1.51 4.29
C LEU A 51 -27.35 -1.53 5.81
N ALA A 52 -26.25 -1.43 6.57
CA ALA A 52 -26.29 -1.43 8.03
C ALA A 52 -26.76 -0.09 8.61
N GLY A 53 -26.57 1.01 7.87
CA GLY A 53 -26.86 2.37 8.31
C GLY A 53 -25.87 2.94 9.34
N ARG A 54 -24.79 2.22 9.64
CA ARG A 54 -23.69 2.69 10.50
C ARG A 54 -22.40 1.90 10.27
N ILE A 55 -21.28 2.45 10.73
CA ILE A 55 -20.03 1.73 11.01
C ILE A 55 -19.24 2.46 12.09
N GLY A 56 -18.81 1.73 13.10
CA GLY A 56 -18.11 2.28 14.26
C GLY A 56 -16.99 1.36 14.73
N PRO A 57 -15.79 1.86 15.00
CA PRO A 57 -14.79 1.06 15.67
C PRO A 57 -15.09 1.00 17.17
N GLY A 58 -15.51 -0.16 17.69
CA GLY A 58 -15.79 -0.33 19.12
C GLY A 58 -14.58 -0.12 20.06
N PHE A 59 -13.37 0.08 19.51
CA PHE A 59 -12.11 0.21 20.23
C PHE A 59 -11.43 1.58 20.09
N ILE A 60 -11.99 2.51 19.30
CA ILE A 60 -11.48 3.89 19.19
C ILE A 60 -12.58 4.84 19.68
N PRO A 61 -12.26 5.84 20.51
CA PRO A 61 -13.23 6.84 21.00
C PRO A 61 -13.63 7.83 19.89
N ILE A 62 -14.26 7.34 18.84
CA ILE A 62 -14.78 8.10 17.70
C ILE A 62 -16.23 7.69 17.48
N GLU A 63 -17.10 8.66 17.19
CA GLU A 63 -18.50 8.39 16.91
C GLU A 63 -18.67 7.52 15.65
N ASP A 64 -19.70 6.69 15.66
CA ASP A 64 -20.10 5.90 14.49
C ASP A 64 -20.35 6.81 13.28
N TYR A 65 -19.83 6.38 12.13
CA TYR A 65 -20.22 6.96 10.85
C TYR A 65 -21.59 6.42 10.44
N LYS A 66 -22.58 7.30 10.35
CA LYS A 66 -23.95 7.07 9.91
C LYS A 66 -24.19 7.77 8.56
N PRO A 67 -24.19 7.02 7.45
CA PRO A 67 -24.19 7.59 6.10
C PRO A 67 -25.44 8.43 5.77
N PHE A 68 -26.55 8.23 6.47
CA PHE A 68 -27.81 8.95 6.24
C PHE A 68 -27.95 10.23 7.07
N GLU A 69 -27.14 10.39 8.12
CA GLU A 69 -27.09 11.61 8.94
C GLU A 69 -25.93 12.50 8.47
N GLN A 70 -24.78 11.90 8.17
CA GLN A 70 -23.55 12.60 7.79
C GLN A 70 -23.42 12.68 6.27
N THR A 71 -24.33 13.43 5.65
CA THR A 71 -24.52 13.47 4.19
C THR A 71 -23.31 13.95 3.41
N GLU A 72 -22.53 14.88 3.96
CA GLU A 72 -21.35 15.45 3.31
C GLU A 72 -20.28 14.38 3.05
N THR A 73 -19.87 13.65 4.10
CA THR A 73 -18.94 12.52 4.01
C THR A 73 -19.45 11.49 3.00
N THR A 74 -20.74 11.13 3.07
CA THR A 74 -21.37 10.18 2.14
C THR A 74 -21.27 10.62 0.69
N LEU A 75 -21.57 11.89 0.41
CA LEU A 75 -21.51 12.45 -0.94
C LEU A 75 -20.08 12.51 -1.47
N ILE A 76 -19.09 12.85 -0.62
CA ILE A 76 -17.67 12.82 -1.00
C ILE A 76 -17.24 11.40 -1.36
N LEU A 77 -17.58 10.41 -0.53
CA LEU A 77 -17.23 9.01 -0.77
C LEU A 77 -17.87 8.48 -2.06
N ILE A 78 -19.18 8.63 -2.24
CA ILE A 78 -19.88 8.17 -3.46
C ILE A 78 -19.42 8.94 -4.69
N GLY A 79 -19.31 10.27 -4.58
CA GLY A 79 -18.85 11.14 -5.66
C GLY A 79 -17.44 10.78 -6.11
N SER A 80 -16.55 10.43 -5.18
CA SER A 80 -15.20 9.97 -5.50
C SER A 80 -15.21 8.65 -6.28
N ILE A 81 -16.06 7.68 -5.90
CA ILE A 81 -16.23 6.41 -6.64
C ILE A 81 -16.55 6.69 -8.10
N ALA A 82 -17.49 7.61 -8.36
CA ALA A 82 -17.82 8.03 -9.72
C ALA A 82 -16.66 8.77 -10.39
N ALA A 83 -16.04 9.74 -9.73
CA ALA A 83 -14.98 10.58 -10.30
C ALA A 83 -13.75 9.77 -10.73
N PHE A 84 -13.20 8.91 -9.87
CA PHE A 84 -12.06 8.05 -10.22
C PHE A 84 -12.40 7.09 -11.37
N SER A 85 -13.62 6.57 -11.36
CA SER A 85 -14.10 5.66 -12.40
C SER A 85 -14.23 6.38 -13.75
N ILE A 86 -14.79 7.59 -13.77
CA ILE A 86 -14.89 8.44 -14.96
C ILE A 86 -13.51 8.77 -15.49
N VAL A 87 -12.59 9.24 -14.66
CA VAL A 87 -11.21 9.52 -15.07
C VAL A 87 -10.58 8.29 -15.73
N ARG A 88 -10.70 7.09 -15.13
CA ARG A 88 -10.17 5.87 -15.74
C ARG A 88 -10.85 5.52 -17.08
N LEU A 89 -12.15 5.78 -17.20
CA LEU A 89 -12.91 5.56 -18.44
C LEU A 89 -12.49 6.55 -19.53
N LEU A 90 -12.13 7.78 -19.18
CA LEU A 90 -11.62 8.78 -20.12
C LEU A 90 -10.16 8.53 -20.52
N MET A 91 -9.37 7.87 -19.67
CA MET A 91 -8.00 7.51 -20.01
C MET A 91 -7.96 6.53 -21.20
N PRO A 92 -7.10 6.79 -22.21
CA PRO A 92 -7.00 5.95 -23.38
C PRO A 92 -6.50 4.56 -22.99
N ARG A 93 -7.02 3.53 -23.67
CA ARG A 93 -6.45 2.18 -23.55
C ARG A 93 -5.01 2.23 -24.04
N ARG A 94 -4.09 1.68 -23.25
CA ARG A 94 -2.68 1.70 -23.58
C ARG A 94 -2.42 0.88 -24.86
N ALA A 95 -1.76 1.50 -25.83
CA ALA A 95 -1.20 0.78 -26.96
C ALA A 95 -0.22 -0.30 -26.46
N SER A 96 -0.11 -1.42 -27.19
CA SER A 96 0.77 -2.52 -26.79
C SER A 96 2.24 -2.22 -27.08
N THR A 97 2.77 -1.14 -26.54
CA THR A 97 4.22 -0.91 -26.52
C THR A 97 4.80 -1.72 -25.38
N THR A 98 5.57 -2.74 -25.74
CA THR A 98 6.33 -3.54 -24.78
C THR A 98 7.49 -2.69 -24.28
N PRO A 99 7.57 -2.37 -22.97
CA PRO A 99 8.69 -1.59 -22.44
C PRO A 99 10.02 -2.30 -22.70
N VAL A 100 11.08 -1.51 -22.91
CA VAL A 100 12.45 -2.01 -23.05
C VAL A 100 12.96 -2.28 -21.64
N ASN A 101 13.30 -3.52 -21.33
CA ASN A 101 13.94 -3.85 -20.05
C ASN A 101 15.43 -3.52 -20.15
N VAL A 102 15.84 -2.38 -19.59
CA VAL A 102 17.25 -1.98 -19.59
C VAL A 102 18.10 -2.90 -18.69
N TYR A 103 17.47 -3.49 -17.68
CA TYR A 103 18.02 -4.53 -16.82
C TYR A 103 17.01 -5.68 -16.61
N PRO A 104 17.47 -6.90 -16.26
CA PRO A 104 16.57 -8.04 -16.02
C PRO A 104 15.65 -7.81 -14.82
N VAL A 105 14.35 -8.10 -14.97
CA VAL A 105 13.36 -8.03 -13.86
C VAL A 105 13.77 -8.90 -12.67
N GLY A 106 14.42 -10.04 -12.92
CA GLY A 106 14.93 -10.90 -11.85
C GLY A 106 15.98 -10.21 -10.97
N LEU A 107 16.86 -9.38 -11.56
CA LEU A 107 17.84 -8.60 -10.82
C LEU A 107 17.17 -7.57 -9.91
N LEU A 108 16.21 -6.80 -10.45
CA LEU A 108 15.43 -5.84 -9.66
C LEU A 108 14.68 -6.54 -8.52
N THR A 109 14.06 -7.69 -8.80
CA THR A 109 13.33 -8.47 -7.79
C THR A 109 14.28 -8.93 -6.70
N GLY A 110 15.46 -9.45 -7.05
CA GLY A 110 16.47 -9.88 -6.10
C GLY A 110 16.99 -8.75 -5.21
N VAL A 111 17.26 -7.57 -5.80
CA VAL A 111 17.68 -6.37 -5.05
C VAL A 111 16.60 -5.92 -4.08
N LEU A 112 15.34 -5.81 -4.53
CA LEU A 112 14.24 -5.44 -3.65
C LEU A 112 14.02 -6.46 -2.53
N PHE A 113 14.21 -7.75 -2.81
CA PHE A 113 14.04 -8.81 -1.83
C PHE A 113 15.14 -8.77 -0.76
N ALA A 114 16.40 -8.59 -1.19
CA ALA A 114 17.53 -8.41 -0.28
C ALA A 114 17.36 -7.16 0.60
N LEU A 115 16.95 -6.04 0.01
CA LEU A 115 16.68 -4.80 0.75
C LEU A 115 15.53 -4.99 1.75
N TYR A 116 14.44 -5.63 1.35
CA TYR A 116 13.30 -5.91 2.24
C TYR A 116 13.72 -6.76 3.44
N LEU A 117 14.42 -7.88 3.21
CA LEU A 117 14.87 -8.74 4.30
C LEU A 117 15.86 -8.02 5.22
N ALA A 118 16.88 -7.37 4.66
CA ALA A 118 17.88 -6.65 5.43
C ALA A 118 17.22 -5.57 6.31
N THR A 119 16.40 -4.71 5.71
CA THR A 119 15.77 -3.61 6.45
C THR A 119 14.73 -4.09 7.46
N THR A 120 13.92 -5.10 7.14
CA THR A 120 12.89 -5.62 8.06
C THR A 120 13.51 -6.37 9.24
N ILE A 121 14.55 -7.18 9.01
CA ILE A 121 15.29 -7.84 10.10
C ILE A 121 15.97 -6.80 10.97
N THR A 122 16.64 -5.80 10.39
CA THR A 122 17.25 -4.71 11.15
C THR A 122 16.21 -3.96 11.96
N THR A 123 15.04 -3.62 11.39
CA THR A 123 13.95 -2.98 12.13
C THR A 123 13.45 -3.85 13.27
N PHE A 124 13.25 -5.15 13.05
CA PHE A 124 12.77 -6.08 14.06
C PHE A 124 13.73 -6.21 15.25
N VAL A 125 15.02 -6.35 14.98
CA VAL A 125 16.07 -6.48 15.99
C VAL A 125 16.30 -5.15 16.71
N ALA A 126 16.47 -4.06 15.97
CA ALA A 126 16.77 -2.76 16.57
C ALA A 126 15.63 -2.25 17.44
N ALA A 127 14.36 -2.50 17.04
CA ALA A 127 13.19 -2.14 17.82
C ALA A 127 12.93 -3.06 19.03
N GLY A 128 13.77 -4.07 19.28
CA GLY A 128 13.62 -4.96 20.45
C GLY A 128 12.30 -5.74 20.46
N ILE A 129 11.63 -5.89 19.31
CA ILE A 129 10.30 -6.51 19.24
C ILE A 129 10.36 -7.98 19.72
N GLY A 130 11.48 -8.67 19.43
CA GLY A 130 11.71 -10.04 19.88
C GLY A 130 11.83 -10.21 21.40
N SER A 131 12.18 -9.16 22.16
CA SER A 131 12.26 -9.20 23.63
C SER A 131 10.94 -8.85 24.34
N GLY A 132 9.86 -8.60 23.59
CA GLY A 132 8.60 -8.10 24.12
C GLY A 132 8.52 -6.56 24.06
N GLY A 133 7.31 -6.03 24.13
CA GLY A 133 7.03 -4.60 24.00
C GLY A 133 6.08 -4.25 22.86
N HIS A 134 5.48 -3.06 22.95
CA HIS A 134 4.55 -2.59 21.93
C HIS A 134 5.33 -2.10 20.70
N TRP A 135 5.24 -2.83 19.58
CA TRP A 135 6.00 -2.59 18.34
C TRP A 135 5.95 -1.13 17.85
N PHE A 136 4.81 -0.45 18.05
CA PHE A 136 4.64 0.94 17.63
C PHE A 136 5.48 1.89 18.51
N ARG A 137 5.47 1.72 19.84
CA ARG A 137 6.22 2.61 20.76
C ARG A 137 7.71 2.45 20.56
N ALA A 138 8.21 1.21 20.59
CA ALA A 138 9.63 0.95 20.40
C ALA A 138 10.14 1.44 19.03
N SER A 139 9.32 1.29 17.98
CA SER A 139 9.67 1.81 16.66
C SER A 139 9.55 3.34 16.56
N HIS A 140 8.65 3.97 17.30
CA HIS A 140 8.47 5.43 17.33
C HIS A 140 9.64 6.11 18.05
N GLU A 141 9.99 5.65 19.25
CA GLU A 141 11.11 6.15 20.04
C GLU A 141 12.43 6.11 19.24
N LEU A 142 12.68 5.01 18.53
CA LEU A 142 13.87 4.89 17.66
C LEU A 142 13.83 5.82 16.44
N MET A 143 12.64 6.09 15.88
CA MET A 143 12.52 7.03 14.76
C MET A 143 12.78 8.47 15.19
N GLU A 144 12.45 8.84 16.43
CA GLU A 144 12.73 10.17 16.96
C GLU A 144 14.23 10.38 17.22
N GLN A 145 14.92 9.33 17.68
CA GLN A 145 16.32 9.41 18.08
C GLN A 145 17.31 9.13 16.94
N ASN A 146 16.91 8.40 15.88
CA ASN A 146 17.85 7.92 14.86
C ASN A 146 17.33 8.14 13.42
N ALA A 147 17.92 9.13 12.73
CA ALA A 147 17.60 9.44 11.34
C ALA A 147 17.87 8.27 10.36
N GLY A 148 18.91 7.47 10.62
CA GLY A 148 19.20 6.27 9.82
C GLY A 148 18.08 5.23 9.94
N PHE A 149 17.50 5.07 11.12
CA PHE A 149 16.38 4.18 11.36
C PHE A 149 15.10 4.61 10.60
N VAL A 150 14.85 5.93 10.50
CA VAL A 150 13.75 6.48 9.67
C VAL A 150 13.88 6.03 8.22
N ILE A 151 15.08 6.16 7.65
CA ILE A 151 15.36 5.73 6.27
C ILE A 151 15.16 4.21 6.11
N ILE A 152 15.71 3.40 7.02
CA ILE A 152 15.56 1.94 7.00
C ILE A 152 14.09 1.53 7.01
N LYS A 153 13.28 2.12 7.89
CA LYS A 153 11.85 1.80 8.00
C LYS A 153 11.08 2.19 6.74
N HIS A 154 11.41 3.33 6.14
CA HIS A 154 10.80 3.75 4.88
C HIS A 154 11.18 2.83 3.71
N ILE A 155 12.44 2.38 3.64
CA ILE A 155 12.87 1.38 2.65
C ILE A 155 12.12 0.06 2.87
N SER A 156 11.97 -0.42 4.11
CA SER A 156 11.21 -1.64 4.42
C SER A 156 9.76 -1.53 3.96
N ASN A 157 9.07 -0.43 4.28
CA ASN A 157 7.68 -0.20 3.86
C ASN A 157 7.52 -0.10 2.34
N PHE A 158 8.44 0.58 1.65
CA PHE A 158 8.45 0.67 0.20
C PHE A 158 8.69 -0.70 -0.45
N THR A 159 9.77 -1.39 -0.06
CA THR A 159 10.19 -2.66 -0.67
C THR A 159 9.15 -3.76 -0.46
N ARG A 160 8.52 -3.82 0.72
CA ARG A 160 7.35 -4.67 1.01
C ARG A 160 6.28 -4.55 -0.07
N THR A 161 5.95 -3.33 -0.48
CA THR A 161 4.89 -3.06 -1.47
C THR A 161 5.38 -3.30 -2.90
N ALA A 162 6.58 -2.80 -3.23
CA ALA A 162 7.17 -2.91 -4.56
C ALA A 162 7.46 -4.36 -4.99
N LEU A 163 7.81 -5.25 -4.05
CA LEU A 163 8.05 -6.65 -4.32
C LEU A 163 6.87 -7.35 -4.97
N PHE A 164 5.64 -7.10 -4.49
CA PHE A 164 4.44 -7.67 -5.10
C PHE A 164 4.22 -7.20 -6.54
N GLY A 165 4.61 -5.96 -6.87
CA GLY A 165 4.63 -5.49 -8.25
C GLY A 165 5.60 -6.27 -9.14
N CYS A 166 6.80 -6.56 -8.65
CA CYS A 166 7.78 -7.38 -9.37
C CYS A 166 7.28 -8.84 -9.54
N LEU A 167 6.72 -9.42 -8.48
CA LEU A 167 6.14 -10.77 -8.50
C LEU A 167 4.97 -10.86 -9.50
N ALA A 168 4.12 -9.83 -9.57
CA ALA A 168 3.04 -9.75 -10.55
C ALA A 168 3.57 -9.79 -11.98
N VAL A 169 4.68 -9.09 -12.27
CA VAL A 169 5.32 -9.13 -13.59
C VAL A 169 5.85 -10.52 -13.90
N LEU A 170 6.54 -11.15 -12.96
CA LEU A 170 7.04 -12.52 -13.14
C LEU A 170 5.89 -13.50 -13.38
N ALA A 171 4.78 -13.37 -12.65
CA ALA A 171 3.59 -14.20 -12.80
C ALA A 171 2.93 -14.11 -14.18
N THR A 172 3.13 -13.00 -14.90
CA THR A 172 2.57 -12.84 -16.25
C THR A 172 3.38 -13.55 -17.33
N ARG A 173 4.65 -13.92 -17.06
CA ARG A 173 5.57 -14.49 -18.05
C ARG A 173 5.23 -15.94 -18.44
N SER A 174 4.97 -16.80 -17.46
CA SER A 174 4.63 -18.20 -17.70
C SER A 174 3.86 -18.79 -16.50
N ARG A 175 3.17 -19.91 -16.73
CA ARG A 175 2.44 -20.61 -15.65
C ARG A 175 3.35 -21.07 -14.52
N GLY A 176 4.57 -21.52 -14.86
CA GLY A 176 5.59 -21.89 -13.87
C GLY A 176 6.03 -20.70 -13.00
N MET A 177 6.31 -19.56 -13.62
CA MET A 177 6.64 -18.33 -12.90
C MET A 177 5.47 -17.81 -12.05
N GLY A 178 4.23 -18.01 -12.49
CA GLY A 178 3.04 -17.73 -11.68
C GLY A 178 3.01 -18.51 -10.37
N ARG A 179 3.32 -19.82 -10.40
CA ARG A 179 3.41 -20.64 -9.18
C ARG A 179 4.52 -20.15 -8.25
N ILE A 180 5.70 -19.87 -8.80
CA ILE A 180 6.84 -19.35 -8.03
C ILE A 180 6.46 -18.01 -7.37
N ALA A 181 5.82 -17.11 -8.12
CA ALA A 181 5.39 -15.82 -7.61
C ALA A 181 4.36 -15.97 -6.48
N LEU A 182 3.41 -16.90 -6.59
CA LEU A 182 2.46 -17.20 -5.51
C LEU A 182 3.15 -17.74 -4.25
N VAL A 183 4.05 -18.71 -4.40
CA VAL A 183 4.78 -19.26 -3.25
C VAL A 183 5.64 -18.18 -2.59
N ALA A 184 6.39 -17.40 -3.38
CA ALA A 184 7.20 -16.30 -2.86
C ALA A 184 6.35 -15.23 -2.17
N GLY A 185 5.20 -14.86 -2.76
CA GLY A 185 4.26 -13.92 -2.17
C GLY A 185 3.68 -14.41 -0.85
N LEU A 186 3.31 -15.69 -0.76
CA LEU A 186 2.82 -16.30 0.48
C LEU A 186 3.90 -16.31 1.57
N LEU A 187 5.14 -16.70 1.23
CA LEU A 187 6.26 -16.67 2.17
C LEU A 187 6.55 -15.26 2.67
N LEU A 188 6.46 -14.24 1.81
CA LEU A 188 6.57 -12.83 2.21
C LEU A 188 5.44 -12.43 3.17
N CYS A 189 4.19 -12.83 2.91
CA CYS A 189 3.08 -12.58 3.84
C CYS A 189 3.31 -13.21 5.20
N LEU A 190 3.71 -14.48 5.25
CA LEU A 190 3.98 -15.17 6.51
C LEU A 190 5.13 -14.50 7.27
N PHE A 191 6.21 -14.16 6.58
CA PHE A 191 7.32 -13.43 7.18
C PHE A 191 6.89 -12.06 7.74
N ASP A 192 6.10 -11.29 6.99
CA ASP A 192 5.63 -9.96 7.40
C ASP A 192 4.64 -10.02 8.58
N LEU A 193 3.76 -11.03 8.60
CA LEU A 193 2.86 -11.30 9.72
C LEU A 193 3.62 -11.67 10.99
N LEU A 194 4.67 -12.50 10.88
CA LEU A 194 5.47 -12.91 12.04
C LEU A 194 6.35 -11.77 12.58
N THR A 195 6.94 -10.96 11.70
CA THR A 195 7.91 -9.92 12.09
C THR A 195 7.26 -8.59 12.45
N THR A 196 6.17 -8.21 11.76
CA THR A 196 5.57 -6.88 11.90
C THR A 196 4.08 -6.90 12.25
N PHE A 197 3.46 -8.08 12.27
CA PHE A 197 2.01 -8.25 12.39
C PHE A 197 1.19 -7.42 11.41
N ASN A 198 1.77 -7.09 10.25
CA ASN A 198 1.11 -6.28 9.25
C ASN A 198 0.36 -7.18 8.26
N ARG A 199 -0.96 -7.05 8.25
CA ARG A 199 -1.86 -7.82 7.36
C ARG A 199 -1.97 -7.23 5.94
N VAL A 200 -1.41 -6.06 5.66
CA VAL A 200 -1.52 -5.41 4.34
C VAL A 200 -0.95 -6.26 3.21
N THR A 201 0.11 -7.02 3.50
CA THR A 201 0.75 -7.90 2.51
C THR A 201 -0.16 -9.01 2.04
N LEU A 202 -1.09 -9.49 2.87
CA LEU A 202 -2.12 -10.43 2.44
C LEU A 202 -2.98 -9.82 1.33
N VAL A 203 -3.36 -8.56 1.46
CA VAL A 203 -4.16 -7.87 0.42
C VAL A 203 -3.37 -7.74 -0.88
N TYR A 204 -2.07 -7.41 -0.79
CA TYR A 204 -1.19 -7.42 -1.96
C TYR A 204 -1.10 -8.82 -2.60
N TYR A 205 -1.07 -9.86 -1.77
CA TYR A 205 -1.11 -11.24 -2.23
C TYR A 205 -2.44 -11.59 -2.93
N LEU A 206 -3.58 -11.09 -2.45
CA LEU A 206 -4.87 -11.30 -3.14
C LEU A 206 -4.87 -10.66 -4.54
N ILE A 207 -4.27 -9.47 -4.69
CA ILE A 207 -4.08 -8.84 -6.01
C ILE A 207 -3.17 -9.72 -6.89
N LEU A 208 -2.08 -10.27 -6.34
CA LEU A 208 -1.20 -11.19 -7.05
C LEU A 208 -1.93 -12.47 -7.49
N VAL A 209 -2.80 -13.03 -6.64
CA VAL A 209 -3.69 -14.14 -6.99
C VAL A 209 -4.58 -13.76 -8.18
N LEU A 210 -5.21 -12.58 -8.18
CA LEU A 210 -5.98 -12.10 -9.34
C LEU A 210 -5.13 -12.02 -10.62
N VAL A 211 -3.90 -11.53 -10.53
CA VAL A 211 -2.97 -11.46 -11.68
C VAL A 211 -2.63 -12.85 -12.22
N CYS A 212 -2.37 -13.82 -11.34
CA CYS A 212 -2.10 -15.21 -11.69
C CYS A 212 -3.31 -15.89 -12.35
N PHE A 213 -4.51 -15.66 -11.81
CA PHE A 213 -5.77 -16.25 -12.27
C PHE A 213 -6.57 -15.34 -13.21
N ARG A 214 -5.94 -14.36 -13.85
CA ARG A 214 -6.58 -13.34 -14.71
C ARG A 214 -7.48 -13.87 -15.83
N ARG A 215 -7.24 -15.09 -16.31
CA ARG A 215 -8.11 -15.76 -17.32
C ARG A 215 -9.44 -16.24 -16.73
N HIS A 216 -9.47 -16.47 -15.42
CA HIS A 216 -10.63 -16.88 -14.63
C HIS A 216 -10.94 -15.82 -13.57
N ALA A 217 -10.77 -14.53 -13.91
CA ALA A 217 -10.85 -13.43 -12.95
C ALA A 217 -12.17 -13.41 -12.17
N LEU A 218 -13.30 -13.74 -12.79
CA LEU A 218 -14.59 -13.81 -12.09
C LEU A 218 -14.63 -14.89 -11.00
N VAL A 219 -14.11 -16.09 -11.30
CA VAL A 219 -14.02 -17.18 -10.32
C VAL A 219 -13.05 -16.81 -9.20
N ALA A 220 -11.92 -16.20 -9.54
CA ALA A 220 -10.98 -15.69 -8.54
C ALA A 220 -11.62 -14.61 -7.66
N CYS A 221 -12.37 -13.65 -8.22
CA CYS A 221 -13.11 -12.65 -7.45
C CYS A 221 -14.15 -13.29 -6.52
N ALA A 222 -14.89 -14.30 -6.98
CA ALA A 222 -15.85 -15.03 -6.12
C ALA A 222 -15.14 -15.73 -4.95
N GLY A 223 -14.02 -16.42 -5.21
CA GLY A 223 -13.20 -17.04 -4.18
C GLY A 223 -12.62 -16.02 -3.20
N LEU A 224 -12.18 -14.85 -3.70
CA LEU A 224 -11.71 -13.76 -2.86
C LEU A 224 -12.83 -13.15 -2.01
N MET A 225 -14.04 -12.98 -2.54
CA MET A 225 -15.18 -12.51 -1.73
C MET A 225 -15.48 -13.47 -0.59
N LEU A 226 -15.47 -14.78 -0.84
CA LEU A 226 -15.62 -15.78 0.21
C LEU A 226 -14.48 -15.69 1.24
N PHE A 227 -13.23 -15.58 0.77
CA PHE A 227 -12.08 -15.42 1.65
C PHE A 227 -12.16 -14.17 2.51
N LEU A 228 -12.54 -13.02 1.95
CA LEU A 228 -12.70 -11.75 2.67
C LEU A 228 -13.86 -11.82 3.67
N TYR A 229 -14.96 -12.48 3.32
CA TYR A 229 -16.08 -12.72 4.23
C TYR A 229 -15.64 -13.54 5.45
N THR A 230 -14.98 -14.68 5.24
CA THR A 230 -14.42 -15.48 6.35
C THR A 230 -13.28 -14.74 7.07
N GLY A 231 -12.55 -13.92 6.32
CA GLY A 231 -11.41 -13.13 6.78
C GLY A 231 -11.81 -12.03 7.75
N ALA A 232 -13.05 -11.51 7.66
CA ALA A 232 -13.54 -10.46 8.56
C ALA A 232 -13.45 -10.93 10.02
N TYR A 233 -14.01 -12.12 10.28
CA TYR A 233 -14.02 -12.73 11.61
C TYR A 233 -12.61 -13.12 12.10
N THR A 234 -11.79 -13.71 11.24
CA THR A 234 -10.41 -14.08 11.63
C THR A 234 -9.52 -12.85 11.85
N SER A 235 -9.79 -11.74 11.16
CA SER A 235 -9.01 -10.50 11.32
C SER A 235 -9.31 -9.77 12.63
N THR A 236 -10.55 -9.83 13.15
CA THR A 236 -10.86 -9.37 14.50
C THR A 236 -10.07 -10.16 15.54
N ALA A 237 -10.11 -11.50 15.46
CA ALA A 237 -9.30 -12.36 16.33
C ALA A 237 -7.80 -12.05 16.21
N PHE A 238 -7.28 -11.83 15.00
CA PHE A 238 -5.88 -11.50 14.78
C PHE A 238 -5.48 -10.15 15.41
N THR A 239 -6.37 -9.14 15.37
CA THR A 239 -6.11 -7.84 16.02
C THR A 239 -5.92 -8.01 17.52
N MET A 240 -6.78 -8.81 18.15
CA MET A 240 -6.67 -9.13 19.58
C MET A 240 -5.42 -9.96 19.87
N PHE A 241 -5.16 -11.02 19.09
CA PHE A 241 -3.96 -11.84 19.20
C PHE A 241 -2.70 -10.97 19.17
N ARG A 242 -2.58 -10.08 18.19
CA ARG A 242 -1.44 -9.16 18.07
C ARG A 242 -1.25 -8.30 19.32
N SER A 243 -2.33 -7.71 19.83
CA SER A 243 -2.28 -6.90 21.05
C SER A 243 -1.75 -7.71 22.24
N GLN A 244 -2.23 -8.95 22.39
CA GLN A 244 -1.83 -9.83 23.48
C GLN A 244 -0.41 -10.36 23.34
N VAL A 245 0.11 -10.59 22.13
CA VAL A 245 1.52 -10.97 21.95
C VAL A 245 2.47 -9.85 22.41
N SER A 246 2.09 -8.58 22.25
CA SER A 246 2.90 -7.48 22.79
C SER A 246 2.96 -7.48 24.33
N VAL A 247 1.97 -8.09 25.01
CA VAL A 247 1.90 -8.22 26.47
C VAL A 247 2.61 -9.49 26.95
N TYR A 248 2.31 -10.63 26.34
CA TYR A 248 2.84 -11.94 26.76
C TYR A 248 4.22 -12.28 26.17
N GLY A 249 4.70 -11.51 25.20
CA GLY A 249 6.00 -11.66 24.56
C GLY A 249 6.06 -12.71 23.46
N TYR A 250 7.17 -12.71 22.72
CA TYR A 250 7.44 -13.59 21.57
C TYR A 250 7.97 -14.97 22.02
N SER A 251 7.17 -15.71 22.77
CA SER A 251 7.45 -17.09 23.20
C SER A 251 6.30 -18.02 22.82
N LEU A 252 6.54 -19.33 22.77
CA LEU A 252 5.48 -20.31 22.43
C LEU A 252 4.31 -20.23 23.43
N SER A 253 4.60 -20.08 24.72
CA SER A 253 3.59 -19.89 25.77
C SER A 253 2.87 -18.55 25.61
N GLY A 254 3.59 -17.48 25.28
CA GLY A 254 2.98 -16.17 25.02
C GLY A 254 2.03 -16.18 23.83
N PHE A 255 2.41 -16.87 22.74
CA PHE A 255 1.53 -17.09 21.59
C PHE A 255 0.30 -17.93 21.93
N ALA A 256 0.44 -18.98 22.73
CA ALA A 256 -0.69 -19.81 23.16
C ALA A 256 -1.70 -18.98 24.00
N SER A 257 -1.21 -18.20 24.97
CA SER A 257 -2.04 -17.31 25.78
C SER A 257 -2.73 -16.23 24.95
N ALA A 258 -2.01 -15.63 23.99
CA ALA A 258 -2.57 -14.63 23.08
C ALA A 258 -3.66 -15.23 22.17
N ALA A 259 -3.47 -16.48 21.71
CA ALA A 259 -4.45 -17.18 20.89
C ALA A 259 -5.72 -17.50 21.69
N ASP A 260 -5.57 -18.00 22.92
CA ASP A 260 -6.70 -18.29 23.81
C ASP A 260 -7.51 -17.02 24.13
N ALA A 261 -6.83 -15.91 24.43
CA ALA A 261 -7.49 -14.62 24.62
C ALA A 261 -8.22 -14.12 23.36
N ALA A 262 -7.60 -14.27 22.18
CA ALA A 262 -8.20 -13.89 20.91
C ALA A 262 -9.45 -14.72 20.56
N ILE A 263 -9.42 -16.03 20.81
CA ILE A 263 -10.55 -16.94 20.57
C ILE A 263 -11.72 -16.59 21.49
N ARG A 264 -11.45 -16.33 22.78
CA ARG A 264 -12.47 -15.89 23.73
C ARG A 264 -13.12 -14.58 23.29
N TYR A 265 -12.33 -13.59 22.90
CA TYR A 265 -12.84 -12.32 22.39
C TYR A 265 -13.68 -12.50 21.12
N SER A 266 -13.22 -13.30 20.14
CA SER A 266 -13.97 -13.49 18.91
C SER A 266 -15.28 -14.27 19.09
N ALA A 267 -15.43 -15.00 20.21
CA ALA A 267 -16.67 -15.69 20.56
C ALA A 267 -17.78 -14.73 21.01
N GLU A 268 -17.45 -13.51 21.45
CA GLU A 268 -18.43 -12.50 21.85
C GLU A 268 -19.28 -12.00 20.67
N GLY A 269 -18.72 -12.11 19.45
CA GLY A 269 -19.43 -11.83 18.20
C GLY A 269 -19.60 -10.33 17.93
N GLU A 270 -19.05 -9.86 16.82
CA GLU A 270 -19.28 -8.49 16.32
C GLU A 270 -20.20 -8.53 15.08
N PRO A 271 -21.06 -7.53 14.88
CA PRO A 271 -21.79 -7.37 13.62
C PRO A 271 -20.83 -7.38 12.43
N PHE A 272 -21.24 -8.01 11.32
CA PHE A 272 -20.36 -8.16 10.15
C PHE A 272 -19.78 -6.82 9.66
N VAL A 273 -20.57 -5.75 9.67
CA VAL A 273 -20.13 -4.40 9.27
C VAL A 273 -18.97 -3.87 10.14
N ASP A 274 -18.94 -4.22 11.41
CA ASP A 274 -17.89 -3.81 12.35
C ASP A 274 -16.67 -4.76 12.20
N ALA A 275 -16.90 -6.07 12.02
CA ALA A 275 -15.83 -7.05 11.75
C ALA A 275 -15.08 -6.76 10.42
N MET A 276 -15.75 -6.13 9.44
CA MET A 276 -15.13 -5.69 8.19
C MET A 276 -14.01 -4.66 8.40
N ASN A 277 -14.00 -3.93 9.53
CA ASN A 277 -12.90 -3.04 9.90
C ASN A 277 -11.55 -3.77 9.93
N GLY A 278 -11.57 -5.05 10.34
CA GLY A 278 -10.39 -5.90 10.35
C GLY A 278 -9.84 -6.20 8.96
N VAL A 279 -10.65 -6.28 7.92
CA VAL A 279 -10.18 -6.71 6.59
C VAL A 279 -9.96 -5.51 5.69
N PHE A 280 -10.98 -4.67 5.55
CA PHE A 280 -10.96 -3.55 4.62
C PHE A 280 -10.35 -2.29 5.22
N GLU A 281 -9.99 -2.30 6.51
CA GLU A 281 -9.59 -1.09 7.24
C GLU A 281 -10.63 0.02 7.11
N SER A 282 -11.91 -0.38 7.10
CA SER A 282 -13.05 0.51 6.94
C SER A 282 -13.20 1.51 8.09
N ILE A 283 -12.46 1.33 9.18
CA ILE A 283 -12.27 2.35 10.22
C ILE A 283 -11.78 3.68 9.63
N ASN A 284 -11.03 3.65 8.52
CA ASN A 284 -10.56 4.84 7.84
C ASN A 284 -11.73 5.70 7.31
N ILE A 285 -12.90 5.10 7.04
CA ILE A 285 -14.13 5.82 6.66
C ILE A 285 -14.64 6.62 7.85
N THR A 286 -14.69 6.01 9.04
CA THR A 286 -15.10 6.69 10.27
C THR A 286 -14.12 7.80 10.63
N VAL A 287 -12.81 7.55 10.53
CA VAL A 287 -11.78 8.58 10.75
C VAL A 287 -11.91 9.71 9.72
N PHE A 288 -12.20 9.40 8.45
CA PHE A 288 -12.47 10.43 7.45
C PHE A 288 -13.72 11.26 7.77
N ASN A 289 -14.79 10.64 8.27
CA ASN A 289 -15.96 11.38 8.74
C ASN A 289 -15.61 12.36 9.86
N TYR A 290 -14.76 11.95 10.81
CA TYR A 290 -14.26 12.86 11.85
C TYR A 290 -13.50 14.05 11.27
N VAL A 291 -12.66 13.83 10.24
CA VAL A 291 -11.98 14.92 9.53
C VAL A 291 -12.99 15.90 8.93
N VAL A 292 -14.06 15.40 8.32
CA VAL A 292 -15.11 16.26 7.73
C VAL A 292 -15.79 17.09 8.81
N GLN A 293 -16.15 16.48 9.94
CA GLN A 293 -16.87 17.14 11.03
C GLN A 293 -16.01 18.14 11.82
N HIS A 294 -14.73 17.83 12.04
CA HIS A 294 -13.85 18.58 12.94
C HIS A 294 -12.70 19.27 12.19
N GLN A 295 -12.87 19.56 10.90
CA GLN A 295 -11.79 20.07 10.05
C GLN A 295 -11.09 21.32 10.64
N GLN A 296 -11.87 22.23 11.23
CA GLN A 296 -11.35 23.46 11.82
C GLN A 296 -10.53 23.23 13.09
N GLU A 297 -10.76 22.11 13.79
CA GLU A 297 -10.06 21.78 15.03
C GLU A 297 -8.71 21.11 14.78
N LEU A 298 -8.50 20.52 13.59
CA LEU A 298 -7.27 19.78 13.28
C LEU A 298 -6.04 20.67 13.06
N ASP A 299 -6.23 21.98 12.89
CA ASP A 299 -5.17 22.99 12.68
C ASP A 299 -4.11 22.60 11.63
N VAL A 300 -4.55 22.01 10.52
CA VAL A 300 -3.65 21.57 9.44
C VAL A 300 -3.56 22.62 8.35
N SER A 301 -2.37 23.21 8.18
CA SER A 301 -2.10 24.16 7.11
C SER A 301 -2.39 23.57 5.71
N PRO A 302 -2.96 24.36 4.78
CA PRO A 302 -3.17 23.94 3.39
C PRO A 302 -1.89 23.47 2.69
N SER A 303 -0.75 24.06 3.04
CA SER A 303 0.55 23.70 2.44
C SER A 303 1.11 22.37 2.98
N ALA A 304 0.62 21.89 4.13
CA ALA A 304 1.15 20.70 4.79
C ALA A 304 1.07 19.46 3.89
N TYR A 305 -0.01 19.32 3.10
CA TYR A 305 -0.18 18.22 2.14
C TYR A 305 0.96 18.12 1.10
N PHE A 306 1.57 19.24 0.73
CA PHE A 306 2.67 19.28 -0.24
C PHE A 306 4.05 19.33 0.43
N VAL A 307 4.19 20.08 1.52
CA VAL A 307 5.47 20.27 2.21
C VAL A 307 5.89 18.99 2.95
N ARG A 308 4.95 18.30 3.60
CA ARG A 308 5.24 17.11 4.42
C ARG A 308 5.89 15.99 3.59
N PRO A 309 5.37 15.58 2.41
CA PRO A 309 6.03 14.56 1.60
C PRO A 309 7.44 14.93 1.12
N LEU A 310 7.71 16.22 0.87
CA LEU A 310 9.00 16.69 0.37
C LEU A 310 10.05 16.79 1.50
N THR A 311 9.61 16.89 2.75
CA THR A 311 10.46 17.08 3.92
C THR A 311 10.54 15.85 4.83
N VAL A 312 9.81 14.77 4.52
CA VAL A 312 9.71 13.57 5.37
C VAL A 312 11.05 12.88 5.65
N LEU A 313 12.01 12.97 4.72
CA LEU A 313 13.35 12.40 4.89
C LEU A 313 14.29 13.28 5.73
N LEU A 314 13.90 14.54 5.99
CA LEU A 314 14.66 15.44 6.86
C LEU A 314 14.25 15.21 8.31
N PRO A 315 15.18 14.88 9.23
CA PRO A 315 14.88 14.74 10.65
C PRO A 315 14.43 16.08 11.25
N ARG A 316 13.61 16.02 12.31
CA ARG A 316 13.15 17.23 13.03
C ARG A 316 14.29 18.06 13.61
N ALA A 317 15.45 17.46 13.89
CA ALA A 317 16.63 18.20 14.31
C ALA A 317 17.16 19.18 13.23
N ILE A 318 16.91 18.91 11.95
CA ILE A 318 17.32 19.78 10.82
C ILE A 318 16.18 20.73 10.42
N LEU A 319 14.93 20.25 10.47
CA LEU A 319 13.75 21.06 10.20
C LEU A 319 12.74 20.92 11.35
N PRO A 320 12.90 21.73 12.43
CA PRO A 320 12.04 21.64 13.61
C PRO A 320 10.56 21.86 13.29
N ASP A 321 10.26 22.84 12.42
CA ASP A 321 8.91 23.23 12.02
C ASP A 321 8.28 22.31 10.95
N ARG A 322 8.86 21.12 10.73
CA ARG A 322 8.33 20.16 9.77
C ARG A 322 6.91 19.73 10.18
N PRO A 323 5.91 19.83 9.28
CA PRO A 323 4.54 19.42 9.61
C PRO A 323 4.50 17.97 10.14
N PRO A 324 3.80 17.71 11.25
CA PRO A 324 3.64 16.36 11.78
C PRO A 324 2.92 15.47 10.75
N PRO A 325 3.19 14.15 10.70
CA PRO A 325 2.39 13.20 9.94
C PRO A 325 0.88 13.37 10.22
N PHE A 326 0.05 13.37 9.18
CA PHE A 326 -1.38 13.64 9.36
C PHE A 326 -2.05 12.55 10.19
N ALA A 327 -1.63 11.30 10.03
CA ALA A 327 -2.15 10.21 10.84
C ALA A 327 -1.88 10.38 12.35
N LEU A 328 -0.77 11.04 12.74
CA LEU A 328 -0.49 11.34 14.15
C LEU A 328 -1.37 12.47 14.67
N VAL A 329 -1.59 13.53 13.87
CA VAL A 329 -2.54 14.60 14.21
C VAL A 329 -3.92 14.02 14.51
N LEU A 330 -4.40 13.11 13.66
CA LEU A 330 -5.69 12.45 13.86
C LEU A 330 -5.72 11.56 15.11
N GLY A 331 -4.65 10.80 15.36
CA GLY A 331 -4.54 9.97 16.55
C GLY A 331 -4.61 10.80 17.83
N GLU A 332 -3.89 11.92 17.88
CA GLU A 332 -3.87 12.85 19.01
C GLU A 332 -5.24 13.49 19.24
N HIS A 333 -5.87 14.03 18.19
CA HIS A 333 -7.18 14.67 18.32
C HIS A 333 -8.29 13.70 18.78
N ILE A 334 -8.31 12.49 18.23
CA ILE A 334 -9.35 11.49 18.52
C ILE A 334 -9.12 10.81 19.87
N THR A 335 -7.89 10.39 20.17
CA THR A 335 -7.61 9.54 21.35
C THR A 335 -6.97 10.28 22.52
N LYS A 336 -6.60 11.56 22.32
CA LYS A 336 -5.81 12.34 23.28
C LYS A 336 -4.48 11.68 23.64
N SER A 337 -3.95 10.87 22.72
CA SER A 337 -2.63 10.22 22.84
C SER A 337 -1.79 10.49 21.60
N ASP A 338 -0.53 10.85 21.84
CA ASP A 338 0.56 10.99 20.86
C ASP A 338 1.02 9.64 20.27
N SER A 339 0.59 8.53 20.87
CA SER A 339 1.10 7.19 20.58
C SER A 339 0.26 6.39 19.58
N LEU A 340 -0.72 7.02 18.92
CA LEU A 340 -1.57 6.38 17.92
C LEU A 340 -1.50 7.12 16.58
N ALA A 341 -1.42 6.37 15.48
CA ALA A 341 -1.53 6.89 14.13
C ALA A 341 -2.80 6.34 13.48
N LEU A 342 -3.70 7.22 13.04
CA LEU A 342 -4.97 6.87 12.40
C LEU A 342 -5.03 7.37 10.96
N ASN A 343 -5.31 6.46 10.03
CA ASN A 343 -5.42 6.82 8.63
C ASN A 343 -6.87 7.22 8.29
N SER A 344 -7.04 8.16 7.37
CA SER A 344 -8.32 8.77 7.02
C SER A 344 -8.60 8.65 5.52
N THR A 345 -8.19 7.53 4.94
CA THR A 345 -8.20 7.26 3.49
C THR A 345 -7.28 8.21 2.70
N LEU A 346 -7.32 8.11 1.37
CA LEU A 346 -6.63 9.05 0.47
C LEU A 346 -7.19 10.51 0.58
N PHE A 347 -8.38 10.67 1.16
CA PHE A 347 -9.10 11.95 1.20
C PHE A 347 -8.79 12.81 2.42
N GLY A 348 -8.50 12.19 3.57
CA GLY A 348 -8.51 12.94 4.82
C GLY A 348 -7.46 14.03 4.85
N GLU A 349 -6.24 13.76 4.40
CA GLU A 349 -5.17 14.75 4.41
C GLU A 349 -5.44 15.97 3.50
N PRO A 350 -5.79 15.83 2.20
CA PRO A 350 -6.12 16.98 1.39
C PRO A 350 -7.40 17.69 1.87
N TYR A 351 -8.38 16.97 2.42
CA TYR A 351 -9.60 17.59 2.98
C TYR A 351 -9.32 18.38 4.26
N GLY A 352 -8.56 17.81 5.19
CA GLY A 352 -8.16 18.45 6.43
C GLY A 352 -7.34 19.72 6.18
N SER A 353 -6.47 19.68 5.17
CA SER A 353 -5.71 20.85 4.70
C SER A 353 -6.58 21.92 4.03
N SER A 354 -7.48 21.53 3.12
CA SER A 354 -8.39 22.48 2.45
C SER A 354 -9.58 21.75 1.82
N PRO A 355 -10.78 21.80 2.43
CA PRO A 355 -11.96 21.11 1.91
C PRO A 355 -12.28 21.45 0.45
N LEU A 356 -12.30 22.74 0.12
CA LEU A 356 -12.64 23.24 -1.21
C LEU A 356 -11.58 22.90 -2.27
N ALA A 357 -10.29 22.98 -1.93
CA ALA A 357 -9.21 22.69 -2.86
C ALA A 357 -8.86 21.19 -2.94
N SER A 358 -9.36 20.37 -2.01
CA SER A 358 -9.00 18.95 -1.88
C SER A 358 -9.14 18.14 -3.17
N PRO A 359 -10.19 18.29 -4.01
CA PRO A 359 -10.31 17.48 -5.23
C PRO A 359 -9.24 17.85 -6.26
N LEU A 360 -8.91 19.15 -6.36
CA LEU A 360 -7.88 19.65 -7.26
C LEU A 360 -6.49 19.25 -6.78
N MET A 361 -6.19 19.41 -5.48
CA MET A 361 -4.93 19.00 -4.87
C MET A 361 -4.67 17.51 -5.12
N LEU A 362 -5.65 16.67 -4.83
CA LEU A 362 -5.55 15.23 -5.03
C LEU A 362 -5.40 14.88 -6.52
N GLY A 363 -6.20 15.52 -7.39
CA GLY A 363 -6.13 15.32 -8.83
C GLY A 363 -4.74 15.62 -9.41
N ILE A 364 -4.12 16.73 -9.01
CA ILE A 364 -2.77 17.12 -9.43
C ILE A 364 -1.75 16.08 -8.95
N VAL A 365 -1.79 15.71 -7.67
CA VAL A 365 -0.83 14.76 -7.08
C VAL A 365 -0.91 13.39 -7.76
N LEU A 366 -2.12 12.88 -8.00
CA LEU A 366 -2.32 11.60 -8.68
C LEU A 366 -1.86 11.63 -10.14
N LEU A 367 -2.10 12.74 -10.84
CA LEU A 367 -1.61 12.93 -12.20
C LEU A 367 -0.08 12.94 -12.23
N LEU A 368 0.57 13.67 -11.33
CA LEU A 368 2.02 13.75 -11.23
C LEU A 368 2.63 12.36 -10.98
N TYR A 369 2.10 11.60 -10.02
CA TYR A 369 2.57 10.23 -9.77
C TYR A 369 2.33 9.31 -10.96
N HIS A 370 1.16 9.37 -11.57
CA HIS A 370 0.85 8.57 -12.75
C HIS A 370 1.85 8.84 -13.88
N LEU A 371 2.13 10.12 -14.17
CA LEU A 371 3.08 10.53 -15.21
C LEU A 371 4.52 10.14 -14.85
N ALA A 372 4.94 10.33 -13.60
CA ALA A 372 6.28 9.97 -13.14
C ALA A 372 6.54 8.46 -13.27
N TYR A 373 5.63 7.62 -12.74
CA TYR A 373 5.75 6.18 -12.86
C TYR A 373 5.63 5.68 -14.30
N ARG A 374 4.81 6.33 -15.13
CA ARG A 374 4.74 6.03 -16.57
C ARG A 374 6.02 6.41 -17.29
N GLY A 375 6.67 7.50 -16.90
CA GLY A 375 7.99 7.91 -17.40
C GLY A 375 9.05 6.87 -17.07
N LEU A 376 9.19 6.52 -15.79
CA LEU A 376 10.12 5.50 -15.31
C LEU A 376 9.82 4.11 -15.91
N GLY A 377 8.54 3.76 -16.07
CA GLY A 377 8.06 2.50 -16.63
C GLY A 377 8.44 2.22 -18.08
N ARG A 378 8.90 3.23 -18.83
CA ARG A 378 9.43 3.04 -20.19
C ARG A 378 10.70 2.19 -20.20
N SER A 379 11.47 2.23 -19.12
CA SER A 379 12.78 1.59 -18.99
C SER A 379 12.76 0.23 -18.28
N SER A 380 11.63 -0.16 -17.70
CA SER A 380 11.45 -1.46 -17.05
C SER A 380 9.98 -1.83 -16.95
N GLN A 381 9.65 -3.05 -17.37
CA GLN A 381 8.30 -3.61 -17.30
C GLN A 381 7.77 -3.77 -15.87
N ALA A 382 8.64 -3.76 -14.86
CA ALA A 382 8.26 -3.98 -13.47
C ALA A 382 7.81 -2.71 -12.73
N ILE A 383 8.21 -1.53 -13.21
CA ILE A 383 7.99 -0.26 -12.49
C ILE A 383 6.50 0.09 -12.45
N GLU A 384 5.75 -0.13 -13.52
CA GLU A 384 4.32 0.21 -13.51
C GLU A 384 3.48 -0.72 -12.62
N PRO A 385 3.70 -2.04 -12.62
CA PRO A 385 3.09 -2.91 -11.62
C PRO A 385 3.52 -2.55 -10.19
N MET A 386 4.78 -2.21 -9.92
CA MET A 386 5.18 -1.64 -8.61
C MET A 386 4.34 -0.41 -8.27
N ALA A 387 4.19 0.51 -9.23
CA ALA A 387 3.38 1.71 -9.08
C ALA A 387 1.91 1.38 -8.82
N ALA A 388 1.35 0.32 -9.39
CA ALA A 388 -0.02 -0.10 -9.11
C ALA A 388 -0.18 -0.55 -7.64
N PHE A 389 0.75 -1.33 -7.11
CA PHE A 389 0.71 -1.69 -5.69
C PHE A 389 0.90 -0.48 -4.77
N ILE A 390 1.75 0.48 -5.17
CA ILE A 390 1.94 1.74 -4.44
C ILE A 390 0.66 2.60 -4.50
N GLY A 391 0.01 2.71 -5.65
CA GLY A 391 -1.27 3.39 -5.81
C GLY A 391 -2.38 2.72 -5.00
N PHE A 392 -2.41 1.39 -4.93
CA PHE A 392 -3.32 0.66 -4.05
C PHE A 392 -3.06 0.99 -2.57
N ALA A 393 -1.79 0.95 -2.15
CA ALA A 393 -1.37 1.26 -0.79
C ALA A 393 -1.61 2.74 -0.41
N PHE A 394 -1.72 3.63 -1.39
CA PHE A 394 -1.92 5.05 -1.16
C PHE A 394 -3.26 5.39 -0.49
N TRP A 395 -4.23 4.49 -0.56
CA TRP A 395 -5.49 4.59 0.20
C TRP A 395 -5.34 4.40 1.71
N ARG A 396 -4.22 3.83 2.13
CA ARG A 396 -3.94 3.46 3.52
C ARG A 396 -2.93 4.38 4.18
N PHE A 397 -1.95 4.89 3.44
CA PHE A 397 -0.84 5.65 4.01
C PHE A 397 -0.96 7.14 3.72
N ASP A 398 -0.37 7.97 4.59
CA ASP A 398 -0.21 9.41 4.38
C ASP A 398 0.43 9.76 3.02
N SER A 399 0.19 10.99 2.55
CA SER A 399 0.74 11.56 1.31
C SER A 399 2.24 11.30 1.12
N SER A 400 2.99 11.34 2.22
CA SER A 400 4.43 11.10 2.29
C SER A 400 4.86 9.75 1.73
N PHE A 401 4.05 8.70 1.90
CA PHE A 401 4.41 7.35 1.43
C PHE A 401 4.60 7.32 -0.08
N ALA A 402 3.76 8.00 -0.86
CA ALA A 402 3.85 7.99 -2.31
C ALA A 402 5.11 8.72 -2.82
N VAL A 403 5.50 9.85 -2.22
CA VAL A 403 6.78 10.52 -2.56
C VAL A 403 7.96 9.63 -2.21
N ILE A 404 7.97 9.06 -1.00
CA ILE A 404 9.04 8.14 -0.57
C ILE A 404 9.16 6.96 -1.53
N ALA A 405 8.04 6.35 -1.90
CA ALA A 405 8.01 5.22 -2.80
C ALA A 405 8.50 5.59 -4.22
N LEU A 406 8.14 6.78 -4.72
CA LEU A 406 8.64 7.29 -6.00
C LEU A 406 10.15 7.53 -5.94
N THR A 407 10.64 8.19 -4.88
CA THR A 407 12.05 8.47 -4.67
C THR A 407 12.87 7.19 -4.63
N PHE A 408 12.49 6.19 -3.82
CA PHE A 408 13.22 4.92 -3.79
C PHE A 408 13.10 4.12 -5.08
N THR A 409 11.96 4.17 -5.77
CA THR A 409 11.84 3.57 -7.10
C THR A 409 12.84 4.19 -8.07
N ALA A 410 12.93 5.53 -8.10
CA ALA A 410 13.86 6.24 -8.95
C ALA A 410 15.32 5.93 -8.58
N LEU A 411 15.68 6.00 -7.29
CA LEU A 411 17.05 5.72 -6.82
C LEU A 411 17.51 4.31 -7.17
N ILE A 412 16.67 3.29 -6.92
CA ILE A 412 17.01 1.91 -7.28
C ILE A 412 17.07 1.74 -8.80
N HIS A 413 16.14 2.35 -9.53
CA HIS A 413 16.16 2.34 -11.00
C HIS A 413 17.46 2.90 -11.57
N PHE A 414 17.85 4.11 -11.15
CA PHE A 414 19.09 4.74 -11.60
C PHE A 414 20.34 4.00 -11.14
N GLY A 415 20.36 3.48 -9.91
CA GLY A 415 21.47 2.65 -9.42
C GLY A 415 21.68 1.40 -10.28
N LEU A 416 20.58 0.72 -10.66
CA LEU A 416 20.64 -0.43 -11.57
C LEU A 416 21.05 -0.06 -13.00
N LEU A 417 20.64 1.12 -13.48
CA LEU A 417 21.07 1.63 -14.79
C LEU A 417 22.58 1.86 -14.82
N ILE A 418 23.14 2.53 -13.80
CA ILE A 418 24.58 2.78 -13.68
C ILE A 418 25.35 1.45 -13.62
N ALA A 419 24.89 0.49 -12.81
CA ALA A 419 25.49 -0.84 -12.74
C ALA A 419 25.43 -1.60 -14.09
N ALA A 420 24.32 -1.48 -14.82
CA ALA A 420 24.16 -2.08 -16.14
C ALA A 420 25.07 -1.42 -17.21
N MET A 421 25.33 -0.11 -17.10
CA MET A 421 26.26 0.58 -18.00
C MET A 421 27.70 0.12 -17.75
N GLY A 422 28.15 0.10 -16.48
CA GLY A 422 29.52 -0.32 -16.14
C GLY A 422 29.86 -1.75 -16.59
N THR A 423 28.90 -2.68 -16.53
CA THR A 423 29.11 -4.07 -16.99
C THR A 423 29.18 -4.21 -18.52
N ARG A 424 28.49 -3.36 -19.28
CA ARG A 424 28.57 -3.32 -20.76
C ARG A 424 29.91 -2.79 -21.25
N ASP A 425 30.49 -1.82 -20.56
CA ASP A 425 31.80 -1.28 -20.93
C ASP A 425 32.93 -2.27 -20.64
N LEU A 426 32.85 -3.00 -19.52
CA LEU A 426 33.80 -4.08 -19.19
C LEU A 426 33.77 -5.23 -20.22
N THR A 427 32.58 -5.62 -20.68
CA THR A 427 32.43 -6.68 -21.68
C THR A 427 32.84 -6.25 -23.09
N ARG A 428 32.61 -4.98 -23.47
CA ARG A 428 33.12 -4.42 -24.74
C ARG A 428 34.64 -4.27 -24.74
N SER A 429 35.24 -3.87 -23.62
CA SER A 429 36.69 -3.76 -23.47
C SER A 429 37.38 -5.13 -23.59
N ARG A 430 36.85 -6.17 -22.95
CA ARG A 430 37.36 -7.56 -23.09
C ARG A 430 37.27 -8.12 -24.50
N ARG A 431 36.25 -7.75 -25.29
CA ARG A 431 36.15 -8.15 -26.71
C ARG A 431 37.10 -7.39 -27.63
N ARG A 432 37.63 -6.24 -27.21
CA ARG A 432 38.62 -5.44 -27.96
C ARG A 432 40.06 -5.74 -27.57
N ALA A 433 40.30 -6.51 -26.51
CA ALA A 433 41.64 -7.00 -26.22
C ALA A 433 42.06 -7.94 -27.37
N PRO A 434 43.14 -7.64 -28.12
CA PRO A 434 43.62 -8.52 -29.18
C PRO A 434 43.96 -9.88 -28.56
N MET A 435 43.48 -10.97 -29.17
CA MET A 435 43.81 -12.31 -28.72
C MET A 435 45.34 -12.47 -28.74
N PRO A 436 45.99 -12.70 -27.59
CA PRO A 436 47.42 -12.98 -27.57
C PRO A 436 47.60 -14.38 -28.15
N GLY A 437 48.05 -14.46 -29.41
CA GLY A 437 48.48 -15.72 -30.00
C GLY A 437 47.84 -16.14 -31.32
N SER A 438 47.37 -15.23 -32.20
CA SER A 438 47.38 -15.56 -33.63
C SER A 438 48.82 -15.46 -34.15
N VAL A 439 49.67 -16.38 -33.69
CA VAL A 439 50.97 -16.65 -34.31
C VAL A 439 50.67 -17.07 -35.73
N SER A 440 51.07 -16.24 -36.70
CA SER A 440 51.04 -16.58 -38.11
C SER A 440 51.86 -17.85 -38.29
N GLN A 441 51.20 -19.00 -38.47
CA GLN A 441 51.87 -20.16 -39.02
C GLN A 441 52.30 -19.77 -40.44
N GLY A 442 53.60 -19.51 -40.57
CA GLY A 442 54.23 -19.32 -41.88
C GLY A 442 54.04 -20.59 -42.69
N ALA A 443 53.40 -20.45 -43.86
CA ALA A 443 53.42 -21.50 -44.87
C ALA A 443 54.86 -21.61 -45.40
N PRO A 444 55.47 -22.81 -45.43
CA PRO A 444 56.78 -22.99 -46.00
C PRO A 444 56.69 -23.04 -47.54
N ARG A 445 57.37 -22.05 -48.15
CA ARG A 445 57.92 -21.90 -49.52
C ARG A 445 57.00 -22.13 -50.72
#